data_AF-A0A7C6RXF9-F1
#
_entry.id   AF-A0A7C6RXF9-F1
#
_cell.length_a   1.000
_cell.length_b   1.000
_cell.length_c   1.000
_cell.angle_alpha   90.00
_cell.angle_beta   90.00
_cell.angle_gamma   90.00
#
_symmetry.space_group_name_H-M   'P 1'
#
loop_
_entity.id
_entity.type
_entity.pdbx_description
1 polymer ?
#
loop_
_entity_poly.entity_id
_entity_poly.type
_entity_poly.pdbx_seq_one_letter_code
_entity_poly.pdbx_strand_id
1 'polypeptide(L)'
;MAFRIVASCINCWACPPLCLSGAIRPAVPHFRIDAARCTECAGDYADPQCASICPVEGAIVDSAGEPLNPPGSLIDLSPGSLMKAVRGMENPSEPSVLEARILREHLVGRDFRLACQAQVLGDVTVRPA
;
A
#
# COMPACT_ATOMS: atom_id res chain seq x y z
N MET A 1 2.61 -18.57 -15.14
CA MET A 1 3.31 -17.29 -14.95
C MET A 1 3.94 -17.33 -13.56
N ALA A 2 4.74 -16.33 -13.18
CA ALA A 2 5.31 -16.27 -11.83
C ALA A 2 5.68 -14.83 -11.47
N PHE A 3 5.59 -14.52 -10.19
CA PHE A 3 6.10 -13.26 -9.66
C PHE A 3 7.62 -13.20 -9.65
N ARG A 4 8.16 -12.00 -9.55
CA ARG A 4 9.61 -11.75 -9.48
C ARG A 4 9.93 -10.67 -8.47
N ILE A 5 11.02 -10.86 -7.73
CA ILE A 5 11.61 -9.82 -6.86
C ILE A 5 12.66 -9.05 -7.67
N VAL A 6 12.64 -7.72 -7.59
CA VAL A 6 13.55 -6.82 -8.33
C VAL A 6 14.53 -6.10 -7.40
N ALA A 7 15.41 -5.29 -7.99
CA ALA A 7 16.56 -4.67 -7.33
C ALA A 7 16.25 -3.75 -6.14
N SER A 8 15.01 -3.28 -6.00
CA SER A 8 14.58 -2.48 -4.84
C SER A 8 14.41 -3.30 -3.56
N CYS A 9 14.50 -4.64 -3.62
CA CYS A 9 14.46 -5.49 -2.44
C CYS A 9 15.62 -5.21 -1.47
N ILE A 10 15.28 -5.01 -0.19
CA ILE A 10 16.23 -4.67 0.88
C ILE A 10 16.63 -5.86 1.76
N ASN A 11 16.33 -7.09 1.36
CA ASN A 11 16.67 -8.32 2.09
C ASN A 11 16.14 -8.39 3.54
N CYS A 12 14.92 -7.91 3.80
CA CYS A 12 14.33 -7.83 5.16
C CYS A 12 13.80 -9.15 5.74
N TRP A 13 13.82 -10.26 5.00
CA TRP A 13 13.33 -11.58 5.43
C TRP A 13 11.83 -11.70 5.75
N ALA A 14 11.01 -10.70 5.40
CA ALA A 14 9.58 -10.73 5.71
C ALA A 14 8.77 -11.72 4.85
N CYS A 15 9.04 -11.80 3.54
CA CYS A 15 8.24 -12.60 2.61
C CYS A 15 8.54 -14.12 2.56
N PRO A 16 9.77 -14.64 2.78
CA PRO A 16 10.02 -16.08 2.73
C PRO A 16 9.12 -16.96 3.62
N PRO A 17 8.86 -16.63 4.91
CA PRO A 17 8.01 -17.47 5.75
C PRO A 17 6.53 -17.49 5.34
N LEU A 18 6.08 -16.52 4.52
CA LEU A 18 4.68 -16.46 4.05
C LEU A 18 4.44 -17.17 2.72
N CYS A 19 5.48 -17.64 2.04
CA CYS A 19 5.33 -18.32 0.76
C CYS A 19 5.03 -19.81 0.97
N LEU A 20 3.76 -20.21 0.89
CA LEU A 20 3.34 -21.61 1.13
C LEU A 20 4.03 -22.60 0.19
N SER A 21 4.20 -22.23 -1.07
CA SER A 21 4.90 -23.08 -2.04
C SER A 21 6.43 -23.08 -1.86
N GLY A 22 6.96 -22.25 -0.96
CA GLY A 22 8.39 -22.12 -0.67
C GLY A 22 9.22 -21.63 -1.85
N ALA A 23 8.62 -20.85 -2.76
CA ALA A 23 9.26 -20.34 -3.98
C ALA A 23 10.30 -19.24 -3.73
N ILE A 24 10.19 -18.50 -2.62
CA ILE A 24 11.11 -17.40 -2.29
C ILE A 24 12.39 -17.95 -1.68
N ARG A 25 13.54 -17.63 -2.27
CA ARG A 25 14.85 -18.11 -1.85
C ARG A 25 15.86 -16.96 -1.68
N PRO A 26 16.75 -17.02 -0.67
CA PRO A 26 17.89 -16.11 -0.59
C PRO A 26 18.74 -16.22 -1.87
N ALA A 27 19.16 -15.08 -2.39
CA ALA A 27 20.08 -14.97 -3.53
C ALA A 27 20.83 -13.62 -3.44
N VAL A 28 21.82 -13.45 -4.32
CA VAL A 28 22.60 -12.23 -4.44
C VAL A 28 22.24 -11.57 -5.77
N PRO A 29 21.97 -10.25 -5.83
CA PRO A 29 22.08 -9.26 -4.74
C PRO A 29 20.87 -9.21 -3.79
N HIS A 30 19.74 -9.82 -4.16
CA HIS A 30 18.52 -9.85 -3.36
C HIS A 30 17.81 -11.18 -3.49
N PHE A 31 16.77 -11.41 -2.67
CA PHE A 31 15.89 -12.56 -2.78
C PHE A 31 15.38 -12.78 -4.22
N ARG A 32 15.15 -14.05 -4.57
CA ARG A 32 14.57 -14.44 -5.85
C ARG A 32 13.34 -15.34 -5.64
N ILE A 33 12.45 -15.33 -6.64
CA ILE A 33 11.31 -16.25 -6.71
C ILE A 33 11.64 -17.34 -7.73
N ASP A 34 11.54 -18.60 -7.32
CA ASP A 34 11.60 -19.75 -8.21
C ASP A 34 10.30 -19.85 -9.01
N ALA A 35 10.37 -19.55 -10.30
CA ALA A 35 9.21 -19.54 -11.20
C ALA A 35 8.52 -20.90 -11.31
N ALA A 36 9.25 -22.01 -11.14
CA ALA A 36 8.66 -23.35 -11.21
C ALA A 36 7.81 -23.69 -9.98
N ARG A 37 7.97 -22.93 -8.88
CA ARG A 37 7.28 -23.17 -7.61
C ARG A 37 6.29 -22.07 -7.24
N CYS A 38 6.38 -20.90 -7.86
CA CYS A 38 5.46 -19.80 -7.60
C CYS A 38 4.04 -20.20 -8.06
N THR A 39 3.10 -20.29 -7.12
CA THR A 39 1.68 -20.55 -7.40
C THR A 39 0.87 -19.27 -7.54
N GLU A 40 1.52 -18.11 -7.43
CA GLU A 40 0.86 -16.80 -7.36
C GLU A 40 -0.16 -16.71 -6.21
N CYS A 41 0.00 -17.55 -5.18
CA CYS A 41 -0.97 -17.78 -4.10
C CYS A 41 -2.37 -18.26 -4.55
N ALA A 42 -2.51 -18.66 -5.82
CA ALA A 42 -3.79 -19.07 -6.39
C ALA A 42 -4.36 -20.30 -5.66
N GLY A 43 -5.61 -20.16 -5.19
CA GLY A 43 -6.33 -21.20 -4.44
C GLY A 43 -6.08 -21.20 -2.93
N ASP A 44 -5.02 -20.54 -2.45
CA ASP A 44 -4.70 -20.44 -1.02
C ASP A 44 -5.11 -19.09 -0.44
N TYR A 45 -4.84 -18.00 -1.17
CA TYR A 45 -5.17 -16.63 -0.76
C TYR A 45 -5.71 -15.81 -1.94
N ALA A 46 -6.54 -14.81 -1.65
CA ALA A 46 -7.00 -13.85 -2.65
C ALA A 46 -5.87 -12.92 -3.11
N ASP A 47 -4.99 -12.52 -2.16
CA ASP A 47 -3.90 -11.57 -2.40
C ASP A 47 -2.52 -12.23 -2.29
N PRO A 48 -1.52 -11.78 -3.08
CA PRO A 48 -0.14 -12.24 -2.99
C PRO A 48 0.51 -11.92 -1.64
N GLN A 49 0.63 -12.92 -0.76
CA GLN A 49 1.14 -12.74 0.60
C GLN A 49 2.54 -12.11 0.67
N CYS A 50 3.39 -12.42 -0.31
CA CYS A 50 4.73 -11.84 -0.39
C CYS A 50 4.72 -10.33 -0.65
N ALA A 51 3.77 -9.82 -1.45
CA ALA A 51 3.62 -8.40 -1.74
C ALA A 51 2.92 -7.67 -0.59
N SER A 52 1.91 -8.29 0.03
CA SER A 52 1.18 -7.73 1.17
C SER A 52 2.05 -7.44 2.39
N ILE A 53 3.13 -8.21 2.58
CA ILE A 53 4.09 -7.99 3.68
C ILE A 53 5.33 -7.20 3.26
N CYS A 54 5.53 -6.97 1.96
CA CYS A 54 6.77 -6.36 1.48
C CYS A 54 6.82 -4.88 1.91
N PRO A 55 7.83 -4.44 2.67
CA PRO A 55 7.91 -3.05 3.13
C PRO A 55 8.39 -2.09 2.03
N VAL A 56 8.71 -2.61 0.84
CA VAL A 56 9.16 -1.81 -0.30
C VAL A 56 8.16 -1.97 -1.43
N GLU A 57 7.46 -0.89 -1.73
CA GLU A 57 6.51 -0.81 -2.85
C GLU A 57 7.24 -1.06 -4.18
N GLY A 58 6.64 -1.89 -5.03
CA GLY A 58 7.17 -2.26 -6.33
C GLY A 58 8.41 -3.16 -6.30
N ALA A 59 8.79 -3.70 -5.14
CA ALA A 59 9.89 -4.68 -5.07
C ALA A 59 9.49 -6.07 -5.58
N ILE A 60 8.19 -6.34 -5.69
CA ILE A 60 7.65 -7.58 -6.25
C ILE A 60 6.75 -7.22 -7.43
N VAL A 61 7.04 -7.83 -8.57
CA VAL A 61 6.34 -7.59 -9.83
C VAL A 61 5.74 -8.87 -10.39
N ASP A 62 4.71 -8.73 -11.21
CA ASP A 62 4.14 -9.81 -11.97
C ASP A 62 5.02 -10.22 -13.17
N SER A 63 4.48 -11.09 -14.04
CA SER A 63 5.19 -11.55 -15.24
C SER A 63 5.34 -10.47 -16.33
N ALA A 64 4.50 -9.42 -16.32
CA ALA A 64 4.61 -8.27 -17.19
C ALA A 64 5.58 -7.21 -16.65
N GLY A 65 5.96 -7.30 -15.37
CA GLY A 65 6.80 -6.32 -14.68
C GLY A 65 6.00 -5.26 -13.92
N GLU A 66 4.68 -5.42 -13.81
CA GLU A 66 3.83 -4.52 -13.05
C GLU A 66 3.96 -4.78 -11.54
N PRO A 67 4.06 -3.74 -10.70
CA PRO A 67 4.23 -3.89 -9.27
C PRO A 67 2.97 -4.44 -8.59
N LEU A 68 3.13 -5.50 -7.77
CA LEU A 68 2.02 -6.10 -7.01
C LEU A 68 1.58 -5.22 -5.84
N ASN A 69 2.51 -4.45 -5.26
CA ASN A 69 2.26 -3.41 -4.27
C ASN A 69 2.73 -2.05 -4.84
N PRO A 70 1.94 -1.38 -5.69
CA PRO A 70 2.36 -0.15 -6.35
C PRO A 70 2.66 0.98 -5.33
N PRO A 71 3.44 2.00 -5.71
CA PRO A 71 3.71 3.13 -4.85
C PRO A 71 2.43 3.78 -4.28
N GLY A 72 2.35 3.94 -2.97
CA GLY A 72 1.17 4.39 -2.22
C GLY A 72 0.23 3.28 -1.72
N SER A 73 0.41 2.03 -2.14
CA SER A 73 -0.46 0.92 -1.70
C SER A 73 -0.30 0.55 -0.22
N LEU A 74 0.86 0.80 0.39
CA LEU A 74 1.12 0.47 1.80
C LEU A 74 0.58 1.49 2.80
N ILE A 75 0.15 2.66 2.33
CA ILE A 75 -0.26 3.77 3.21
C ILE A 75 -1.74 3.65 3.63
N ASP A 76 -2.47 2.59 3.21
CA ASP A 76 -3.93 2.39 3.42
C ASP A 76 -4.71 3.71 3.37
N LEU A 77 -4.53 4.41 2.25
CA LEU A 77 -5.22 5.65 1.95
C LEU A 77 -6.58 5.39 1.32
N SER A 78 -7.10 4.17 1.53
CA SER A 78 -8.45 3.82 1.12
C SER A 78 -9.45 4.85 1.67
N PRO A 79 -10.61 5.04 1.01
CA PRO A 79 -11.60 6.02 1.44
C PRO A 79 -12.04 5.88 2.90
N GLY A 80 -11.85 4.72 3.53
CA GLY A 80 -12.12 4.50 4.96
C GLY A 80 -11.26 5.35 5.91
N SER A 81 -10.10 5.83 5.46
CA SER A 81 -9.22 6.74 6.20
C SER A 81 -9.62 8.22 6.03
N LEU A 82 -10.65 8.54 5.24
CA LEU A 82 -11.15 9.89 5.04
C LEU A 82 -12.26 10.24 6.03
N MET A 83 -12.21 11.47 6.52
CA MET A 83 -13.23 12.08 7.36
C MET A 83 -13.86 13.24 6.62
N LYS A 84 -15.19 13.26 6.56
CA LYS A 84 -15.97 14.41 6.08
C LYS A 84 -16.24 15.35 7.25
N ALA A 85 -15.81 16.60 7.17
CA ALA A 85 -16.30 17.62 8.10
C ALA A 85 -17.77 17.93 7.81
N VAL A 86 -18.62 17.77 8.82
CA VAL A 86 -20.03 18.21 8.78
C VAL A 86 -20.19 19.64 9.27
N ARG A 87 -19.22 20.16 10.03
CA ARG A 87 -19.16 21.54 10.51
C ARG A 87 -17.72 21.94 10.82
N GLY A 88 -17.37 23.22 10.60
CA GLY A 88 -16.09 23.80 11.04
C GLY A 88 -14.92 23.50 10.11
N MET A 89 -15.13 23.48 8.78
CA MET A 89 -14.07 23.19 7.80
C MET A 89 -13.05 24.34 7.66
N GLU A 90 -13.32 25.49 8.26
CA GLU A 90 -12.37 26.59 8.43
C GLU A 90 -11.32 26.34 9.53
N ASN A 91 -11.54 25.35 10.41
CA ASN A 91 -10.72 25.08 11.59
C ASN A 91 -9.59 24.05 11.41
N PRO A 92 -9.52 23.22 10.36
CA PRO A 92 -8.34 22.40 10.12
C PRO A 92 -7.21 23.21 9.45
N SER A 93 -5.96 22.82 9.72
CA SER A 93 -4.75 23.31 9.04
C SER A 93 -4.78 23.10 7.51
N GLU A 94 -3.92 23.78 6.76
CA GLU A 94 -3.77 23.47 5.33
C GLU A 94 -3.35 22.01 5.09
N PRO A 95 -3.89 21.33 4.05
CA PRO A 95 -3.51 19.95 3.75
C PRO A 95 -2.02 19.79 3.44
N SER A 96 -1.43 18.70 3.91
CA SER A 96 -0.07 18.32 3.50
C SER A 96 -0.02 18.00 2.00
N VAL A 97 1.18 17.99 1.39
CA VAL A 97 1.36 17.61 -0.03
C VAL A 97 0.79 16.21 -0.30
N LEU A 98 0.98 15.29 0.65
CA LEU A 98 0.48 13.93 0.57
C LEU A 98 -1.05 13.92 0.65
N GLU A 99 -1.62 14.60 1.65
CA GLU A 99 -3.08 14.74 1.79
C GLU A 99 -3.73 15.34 0.54
N ALA A 100 -3.18 16.45 0.02
CA ALA A 100 -3.67 17.08 -1.19
C ALA A 100 -3.57 16.19 -2.44
N ARG A 101 -2.57 15.31 -2.52
CA ARG A 101 -2.47 14.31 -3.59
C ARG A 101 -3.58 13.26 -3.47
N ILE A 102 -3.80 12.73 -2.28
CA ILE A 102 -4.75 11.64 -2.01
C ILE A 102 -6.18 12.11 -2.21
N LEU A 103 -6.53 13.29 -1.67
CA LEU A 103 -7.85 13.88 -1.87
C LEU A 103 -8.16 14.06 -3.38
N ARG A 104 -7.14 14.36 -4.20
CA ARG A 104 -7.28 14.45 -5.66
C ARG A 104 -7.41 13.09 -6.34
N GLU A 105 -6.58 12.11 -5.97
CA GLU A 105 -6.61 10.76 -6.55
C GLU A 105 -7.96 10.06 -6.31
N HIS A 106 -8.59 10.32 -5.17
CA HIS A 106 -9.92 9.76 -4.83
C HIS A 106 -11.11 10.64 -5.22
N LEU A 107 -10.87 11.77 -5.92
CA LEU A 107 -11.92 12.69 -6.38
C LEU A 107 -12.88 13.16 -5.28
N VAL A 108 -12.37 13.35 -4.06
CA VAL A 108 -13.20 13.75 -2.91
C VAL A 108 -13.36 15.26 -2.80
N GLY A 109 -14.50 15.68 -2.25
CA GLY A 109 -14.85 17.09 -2.12
C GLY A 109 -13.95 17.87 -1.16
N ARG A 110 -14.06 19.19 -1.17
CA ARG A 110 -13.30 20.09 -0.28
C ARG A 110 -13.58 19.89 1.21
N ASP A 111 -14.69 19.21 1.53
CA ASP A 111 -15.12 18.93 2.90
C ASP A 111 -14.48 17.66 3.49
N PHE A 112 -13.49 17.05 2.82
CA PHE A 112 -12.84 15.82 3.25
C PHE A 112 -11.39 16.06 3.67
N ARG A 113 -10.95 15.32 4.68
CA ARG A 113 -9.58 15.30 5.19
C ARG A 113 -9.14 13.88 5.50
N LEU A 114 -7.84 13.61 5.46
CA LEU A 114 -7.30 12.35 5.95
C LEU A 114 -7.28 12.36 7.47
N ALA A 115 -7.94 11.38 8.09
CA ALA A 115 -8.06 11.30 9.54
C ALA A 115 -6.70 11.34 10.25
N CYS A 116 -5.69 10.69 9.67
CA CYS A 116 -4.35 10.62 10.23
C CYS A 116 -3.48 11.86 10.00
N GLN A 117 -3.88 12.80 9.15
CA GLN A 117 -3.07 13.98 8.78
C GLN A 117 -3.76 15.32 9.11
N ALA A 118 -5.07 15.31 9.37
CA ALA A 118 -5.82 16.52 9.68
C ALA A 118 -5.45 17.07 11.06
N GLN A 119 -4.66 18.14 11.12
CA GLN A 119 -4.48 18.90 12.35
C GLN A 119 -5.65 19.87 12.53
N VAL A 120 -6.34 19.74 13.67
CA VAL A 120 -7.50 20.55 14.06
C VAL A 120 -7.03 21.73 14.91
N LEU A 121 -7.31 22.96 14.47
CA LEU A 121 -6.93 24.22 15.12
C LEU A 121 -8.08 24.88 15.90
N GLY A 122 -9.29 24.34 15.81
CA GLY A 122 -10.51 24.81 16.48
C GLY A 122 -11.61 23.75 16.41
N ASP A 123 -12.86 24.11 16.69
CA ASP A 123 -13.94 23.10 16.75
C ASP A 123 -14.35 22.60 15.36
N VAL A 124 -14.26 21.29 15.15
CA VAL A 124 -14.73 20.61 13.94
C VAL A 124 -15.60 19.42 14.34
N THR A 125 -16.67 19.16 13.58
CA THR A 125 -17.44 17.93 13.69
C THR A 125 -17.23 17.14 12.42
N VAL A 126 -16.81 15.88 12.56
CA VAL A 126 -16.49 15.01 11.43
C VAL A 126 -17.28 13.71 11.49
N ARG A 127 -17.40 13.04 10.36
CA ARG A 127 -17.87 11.65 10.26
C ARG A 127 -16.99 10.88 9.27
N PRO A 128 -16.82 9.56 9.44
CA PRO A 128 -16.21 8.72 8.40
C PRO A 128 -16.91 8.91 7.05
N ALA A 129 -16.12 8.92 5.98
CA ALA A 129 -16.59 9.07 4.60
C ALA A 129 -17.52 7.93 4.16
#